data_AF-A0A1J7C763-F1
#
_entry.id   AF-A0A1J7C763-F1
#
_cell.length_a   1.000
_cell.length_b   1.000
_cell.length_c   1.000
_cell.angle_alpha   90.00
_cell.angle_beta   90.00
_cell.angle_gamma   90.00
#
_symmetry.space_group_name_H-M   'P 1'
#
loop_
_entity.id
_entity.type
_entity.pdbx_description
1 polymer ?
#
loop_
_entity_poly.entity_id
_entity_poly.type
_entity_poly.pdbx_seq_one_letter_code
_entity_poly.pdbx_strand_id
1 'polypeptide(L)'
;MGQVAFDTLQASEELETAGISREQAKAISLVVRKSHEVADVATKRDLEDVRKDMISRFEKNEAQIQARFEKTDAQISDVRKDMQLVRKDLQLEMAGIRSEQKLIRWMLSALIAGVASLIIKAFFVASV
;
A
#
# COMPACT_ATOMS: atom_id res chain seq x y z
N MET A 1 -5.15 -15.14 -37.91
CA MET A 1 -6.52 -15.27 -38.46
C MET A 1 -6.82 -13.99 -39.22
N GLY A 2 -6.94 -14.10 -40.54
CA GLY A 2 -6.91 -12.97 -41.46
C GLY A 2 -8.07 -12.00 -41.23
N GLN A 3 -7.76 -10.70 -41.32
CA GLN A 3 -8.73 -9.76 -41.86
C GLN A 3 -9.22 -10.39 -43.17
N VAL A 4 -10.52 -10.69 -43.25
CA VAL A 4 -11.12 -11.00 -44.56
C VAL A 4 -11.07 -9.67 -45.30
N ALA A 5 -10.06 -9.50 -46.15
CA ALA A 5 -9.92 -8.33 -46.97
C ALA A 5 -11.19 -8.19 -47.81
N PHE A 6 -11.72 -6.97 -47.91
CA PHE A 6 -12.90 -6.74 -48.74
C PHE A 6 -12.56 -7.09 -50.19
N ASP A 7 -13.17 -8.15 -50.71
CA ASP A 7 -12.96 -8.61 -52.08
C ASP A 7 -13.72 -7.68 -53.04
N THR A 8 -13.00 -6.71 -53.59
CA THR A 8 -13.58 -5.74 -54.53
C THR A 8 -14.09 -6.38 -55.82
N LEU A 9 -13.53 -7.52 -56.24
CA LEU A 9 -13.94 -8.18 -57.47
C LEU A 9 -15.29 -8.85 -57.25
N GLN A 10 -15.40 -9.69 -56.22
CA GLN A 10 -16.66 -10.35 -55.86
C GLN A 10 -17.77 -9.32 -55.61
N ALA A 11 -17.47 -8.25 -54.86
CA ALA A 11 -18.43 -7.18 -54.61
C ALA A 11 -18.89 -6.47 -55.91
N SER A 12 -17.99 -6.27 -56.88
CA SER A 12 -18.36 -5.69 -58.17
C SER A 12 -19.25 -6.61 -59.01
N GLU A 13 -18.99 -7.93 -59.01
CA GLU A 13 -19.79 -8.92 -59.74
C GLU A 13 -21.20 -9.08 -59.13
N GLU A 14 -21.31 -9.04 -57.81
CA GLU A 14 -22.61 -9.05 -57.11
C GLU A 14 -23.44 -7.81 -57.43
N LEU A 15 -22.81 -6.63 -57.50
CA LEU A 15 -23.47 -5.38 -57.88
C LEU A 15 -23.89 -5.37 -59.37
N GLU A 16 -23.06 -5.91 -60.27
CA GLU A 16 -23.42 -6.11 -61.68
C GLU A 16 -24.64 -7.04 -61.83
N THR A 17 -24.66 -8.15 -61.08
CA THR A 17 -25.78 -9.10 -61.07
C THR A 17 -27.07 -8.49 -60.52
N ALA A 18 -26.95 -7.51 -59.61
CA ALA A 18 -28.06 -6.72 -59.08
C ALA A 18 -28.56 -5.62 -60.04
N GLY A 19 -27.97 -5.49 -61.23
CA GLY A 19 -28.38 -4.54 -62.26
C GLY A 19 -27.66 -3.18 -62.24
N ILE A 20 -26.59 -3.04 -61.46
CA ILE A 20 -25.74 -1.84 -61.48
C ILE A 20 -24.76 -1.92 -62.66
N SER A 21 -24.49 -0.81 -63.34
CA SER A 21 -23.52 -0.82 -64.45
C SER A 21 -22.13 -1.19 -63.95
N ARG A 22 -21.34 -1.85 -64.80
CA ARG A 22 -19.96 -2.27 -64.50
C ARG A 22 -19.08 -1.14 -63.98
N GLU A 23 -19.19 0.06 -64.54
CA GLU A 23 -18.44 1.22 -64.05
C GLU A 23 -18.87 1.64 -62.64
N GLN A 24 -20.18 1.63 -62.36
CA GLN A 24 -20.72 2.01 -61.06
C GLN A 24 -20.42 0.95 -59.99
N ALA A 25 -20.53 -0.33 -60.32
CA ALA A 25 -20.21 -1.45 -59.43
C ALA A 25 -18.73 -1.42 -59.00
N LYS A 26 -17.81 -1.14 -59.94
CA LYS A 26 -16.39 -0.92 -59.65
C LYS A 26 -16.16 0.32 -58.78
N ALA A 27 -16.84 1.43 -59.06
CA ALA A 27 -16.69 2.64 -58.27
C ALA A 27 -17.16 2.44 -56.82
N ILE A 28 -18.30 1.78 -56.62
CA ILE A 28 -18.87 1.50 -55.28
C ILE A 28 -17.96 0.55 -54.49
N SER A 29 -17.54 -0.56 -55.08
CA SER A 29 -16.64 -1.53 -54.41
C SER A 29 -15.30 -0.90 -54.03
N LEU A 30 -14.73 -0.04 -54.88
CA LEU A 30 -13.50 0.69 -54.57
C LEU A 30 -13.68 1.68 -53.41
N VAL A 31 -14.79 2.40 -53.35
CA VAL A 31 -15.11 3.32 -52.24
C VAL A 31 -15.26 2.54 -50.93
N VAL A 32 -15.95 1.41 -50.94
CA VAL A 32 -16.13 0.55 -49.76
C VAL A 32 -14.79 -0.03 -49.29
N ARG A 33 -13.93 -0.52 -50.20
CA ARG A 33 -12.57 -0.98 -49.84
C ARG A 33 -11.77 0.13 -49.18
N LYS A 34 -11.77 1.34 -49.76
CA LYS A 34 -11.06 2.50 -49.21
C LYS A 34 -11.55 2.86 -47.81
N SER A 35 -12.86 2.81 -47.57
CA SER A 35 -13.44 3.07 -46.25
C SER A 35 -13.00 2.02 -45.21
N HIS A 36 -12.79 0.76 -45.61
CA HIS A 36 -12.27 -0.29 -44.75
C HIS A 36 -10.74 -0.22 -44.54
N GLU A 37 -9.97 0.25 -45.52
CA GLU A 37 -8.52 0.48 -45.39
C GLU A 37 -8.18 1.65 -44.45
N VAL A 38 -9.07 2.64 -44.33
CA VAL A 38 -8.89 3.81 -43.45
C VAL A 38 -9.29 3.53 -42.00
N ALA A 39 -10.02 2.44 -41.74
CA ALA A 39 -10.36 2.01 -40.40
C ALA A 39 -9.14 1.33 -39.76
N ASP A 40 -8.39 2.09 -38.95
CA ASP A 40 -7.31 1.57 -38.11
C ASP A 40 -7.92 0.64 -37.04
N VAL A 41 -8.03 -0.64 -37.37
CA VAL A 41 -8.66 -1.66 -36.51
C VAL A 41 -7.60 -2.45 -35.77
N ALA A 42 -7.72 -2.51 -34.45
CA ALA A 42 -6.91 -3.41 -33.64
C ALA A 42 -7.14 -4.86 -34.11
N THR A 43 -6.06 -5.56 -34.43
CA THR A 43 -6.11 -6.95 -34.86
C THR A 43 -6.34 -7.86 -33.66
N LYS A 44 -6.77 -9.10 -33.92
CA LYS A 44 -6.87 -10.13 -32.86
C LYS A 44 -5.53 -10.37 -32.15
N ARG A 45 -4.41 -10.15 -32.85
CA ARG A 45 -3.08 -10.29 -32.28
C ARG A 45 -2.79 -9.16 -31.29
N ASP A 46 -3.14 -7.92 -31.62
CA ASP A 46 -2.97 -6.79 -30.72
C ASP A 46 -3.77 -7.00 -29.42
N LEU A 47 -4.99 -7.52 -29.53
CA LEU A 47 -5.80 -7.88 -28.36
C LEU A 47 -5.19 -9.02 -27.54
N GLU A 48 -4.58 -10.01 -28.18
CA GLU A 48 -3.90 -11.11 -27.48
C GLU A 48 -2.63 -10.62 -26.77
N ASP A 49 -1.87 -9.73 -27.39
CA ASP A 49 -0.67 -9.13 -26.82
C ASP A 49 -1.02 -8.23 -25.62
N VAL A 50 -2.07 -7.39 -25.74
CA VAL A 50 -2.60 -6.60 -24.61
C VAL A 50 -3.11 -7.51 -23.49
N ARG A 51 -3.79 -8.62 -23.82
CA ARG A 51 -4.24 -9.60 -22.81
C ARG A 51 -3.05 -10.20 -22.06
N LYS A 52 -2.00 -10.59 -22.76
CA LYS A 52 -0.77 -11.13 -22.14
C LYS A 52 -0.06 -10.10 -21.27
N ASP A 53 0.09 -8.86 -21.74
CA ASP A 53 0.67 -7.78 -20.93
C ASP A 53 -0.16 -7.52 -19.66
N MET A 54 -1.49 -7.51 -19.79
CA MET A 54 -2.39 -7.32 -18.65
C MET A 54 -2.27 -8.45 -17.61
N ILE A 55 -2.20 -9.71 -18.05
CA ILE A 55 -1.98 -10.86 -17.17
C ILE A 55 -0.64 -10.72 -16.44
N SER A 56 0.44 -10.41 -17.16
CA SER A 56 1.77 -10.25 -16.57
C SER A 56 1.82 -9.10 -15.55
N ARG A 57 1.16 -7.97 -15.84
CA ARG A 57 1.03 -6.86 -14.89
C ARG A 57 0.22 -7.25 -13.66
N PHE A 58 -0.82 -8.05 -13.82
CA PHE A 58 -1.63 -8.54 -12.71
C PHE A 58 -0.82 -9.45 -11.79
N GLU A 59 -0.12 -10.44 -12.34
CA GLU A 59 0.78 -11.33 -11.60
C GLU A 59 1.88 -10.54 -10.86
N LYS A 60 2.47 -9.55 -11.52
CA LYS A 60 3.48 -8.67 -10.90
C LYS A 60 2.88 -7.85 -9.76
N ASN A 61 1.66 -7.35 -9.90
CA ASN A 61 0.99 -6.59 -8.86
C ASN A 61 0.66 -7.47 -7.66
N GLU A 62 0.13 -8.67 -7.90
CA GLU A 62 -0.14 -9.67 -6.86
C GLU A 62 1.12 -10.01 -6.06
N ALA A 63 2.24 -10.26 -6.75
CA ALA A 63 3.54 -10.50 -6.10
C ALA A 63 4.01 -9.28 -5.28
N GLN A 64 3.85 -8.06 -5.78
CA GLN A 64 4.21 -6.84 -5.05
C GLN A 64 3.32 -6.61 -3.82
N ILE A 65 2.03 -6.89 -3.92
CA ILE A 65 1.08 -6.80 -2.81
C ILE A 65 1.48 -7.80 -1.73
N GLN A 66 1.75 -9.06 -2.10
CA GLN A 66 2.19 -10.10 -1.16
C GLN A 66 3.48 -9.70 -0.43
N ALA A 67 4.49 -9.22 -1.16
CA ALA A 67 5.73 -8.75 -0.55
C ALA A 67 5.53 -7.55 0.40
N ARG A 68 4.60 -6.64 0.08
CA ARG A 68 4.23 -5.52 0.97
C ARG A 68 3.51 -5.98 2.23
N PHE A 69 2.64 -7.00 2.13
CA PHE A 69 2.01 -7.59 3.30
C PHE A 69 3.04 -8.25 4.22
N GLU A 70 3.94 -9.07 3.68
CA GLU A 70 5.00 -9.70 4.46
C GLU A 70 5.90 -8.67 5.17
N LYS A 71 6.26 -7.60 4.47
CA LYS A 71 7.01 -6.49 5.07
C LYS A 71 6.22 -5.79 6.18
N THR A 72 4.93 -5.58 5.97
CA THR A 72 4.05 -4.94 6.96
C THR A 72 3.91 -5.81 8.21
N ASP A 73 3.74 -7.13 8.06
CA ASP A 73 3.69 -8.08 9.17
C ASP A 73 4.99 -8.09 9.99
N ALA A 74 6.14 -8.05 9.30
CA ALA A 74 7.44 -7.90 9.95
C ALA A 74 7.52 -6.59 10.77
N GLN A 75 7.13 -5.46 10.18
CA GLN A 75 7.11 -4.17 10.87
C GLN A 75 6.17 -4.16 12.08
N ILE A 76 4.98 -4.76 11.96
CA ILE A 76 4.03 -4.88 13.08
C ILE A 76 4.65 -5.74 14.21
N SER A 77 5.34 -6.82 13.86
CA SER A 77 6.04 -7.67 14.84
C SER A 77 7.10 -6.91 15.61
N ASP A 78 7.90 -6.10 14.91
CA ASP A 78 8.96 -5.32 15.54
C ASP A 78 8.38 -4.18 16.41
N VAL A 79 7.36 -3.46 15.94
CA VAL A 79 6.64 -2.47 16.76
C VAL A 79 6.07 -3.09 18.04
N ARG A 80 5.56 -4.33 17.97
CA ARG A 80 5.10 -5.04 19.17
C ARG A 80 6.24 -5.34 20.14
N LYS A 81 7.42 -5.71 19.67
CA LYS A 81 8.61 -5.93 20.52
C LYS A 81 9.05 -4.63 21.16
N ASP A 82 9.15 -3.55 20.38
CA ASP A 82 9.54 -2.23 20.87
C ASP A 82 8.57 -1.74 21.96
N MET A 83 7.26 -1.91 21.75
CA MET A 83 6.25 -1.59 22.77
C MET A 83 6.42 -2.41 24.05
N GLN A 84 6.82 -3.68 23.96
CA GLN A 84 7.11 -4.50 25.13
C GLN A 84 8.37 -4.03 25.86
N LEU A 85 9.40 -3.60 25.14
CA LEU A 85 10.62 -3.05 25.71
C LEU A 85 10.32 -1.74 26.45
N VAL A 86 9.66 -0.79 25.78
CA VAL A 86 9.24 0.49 26.39
C VAL A 86 8.40 0.25 27.64
N ARG A 87 7.49 -0.74 27.62
CA ARG A 87 6.69 -1.10 28.80
C ARG A 87 7.55 -1.61 29.96
N LYS A 88 8.56 -2.45 29.68
CA LYS A 88 9.48 -2.98 30.71
C LYS A 88 10.36 -1.86 31.29
N ASP A 89 10.88 -0.99 30.44
CA ASP A 89 11.71 0.13 30.85
C ASP A 89 10.93 1.08 31.76
N LEU A 90 9.71 1.45 31.38
CA LEU A 90 8.81 2.24 32.23
C LEU A 90 8.50 1.56 33.57
N GLN A 91 8.33 0.23 33.59
CA GLN A 91 8.13 -0.51 34.84
C GLN A 91 9.35 -0.46 35.76
N LEU A 92 10.56 -0.53 35.19
CA LEU A 92 11.82 -0.42 35.92
C LEU A 92 12.01 0.99 36.48
N GLU A 93 11.83 2.03 35.66
CA GLU A 93 11.90 3.43 36.11
C GLU A 93 10.90 3.71 37.23
N MET A 94 9.65 3.25 37.10
CA MET A 94 8.64 3.37 38.14
C MET A 94 8.99 2.62 39.43
N ALA A 95 9.69 1.48 39.34
CA ALA A 95 10.22 0.79 40.50
C ALA A 95 11.35 1.60 41.17
N GLY A 96 12.27 2.15 40.37
CA GLY A 96 13.33 3.05 40.80
C GLY A 96 12.80 4.26 41.55
N ILE A 97 11.90 5.03 40.91
CA ILE A 97 11.26 6.21 41.52
C ILE A 97 10.57 5.87 42.84
N ARG A 98 9.83 4.74 42.91
CA ARG A 98 9.18 4.32 44.16
C ARG A 98 10.18 4.01 45.27
N SER A 99 11.35 3.46 44.92
CA SER A 99 12.41 3.18 45.90
C SER A 99 13.05 4.47 46.43
N GLU A 100 13.33 5.43 45.53
CA GLU A 100 13.85 6.75 45.88
C GLU A 100 12.85 7.53 46.76
N GLN A 101 11.56 7.51 46.40
CA GLN A 101 10.49 8.13 47.20
C GLN A 101 10.41 7.56 48.62
N LYS A 102 10.52 6.23 48.78
CA LYS A 102 10.59 5.61 50.11
C LYS A 102 11.81 6.08 50.89
N LEU A 103 12.97 6.14 50.24
CA LEU A 103 14.22 6.55 50.88
C LEU A 103 14.16 8.01 51.34
N ILE A 104 13.69 8.92 50.48
CA ILE A 104 13.46 10.33 50.82
C ILE A 104 12.51 10.45 52.00
N ARG A 105 11.41 9.69 52.01
CA ARG A 105 10.46 9.68 53.14
C ARG A 105 11.12 9.28 54.46
N TRP A 106 11.97 8.25 54.45
CA TRP A 106 12.73 7.84 55.63
C TRP A 106 13.72 8.91 56.10
N MET A 107 14.47 9.52 55.17
CA MET A 107 15.41 10.60 55.48
C MET A 107 14.70 11.81 56.10
N LEU A 108 13.55 12.21 55.54
CA LEU A 108 12.76 13.32 56.08
C LEU A 108 12.27 13.04 57.50
N SER A 109 11.76 11.83 57.77
CA SER A 109 11.35 11.44 59.12
C SER A 109 12.52 11.44 60.11
N ALA A 110 13.68 10.91 59.72
CA ALA A 110 14.88 10.91 60.55
C ALA A 110 15.37 12.34 60.83
N LEU A 111 15.33 13.23 59.82
CA LEU A 111 15.70 14.64 59.98
C LEU A 111 14.77 15.36 60.97
N ILE A 112 13.44 15.16 60.84
CA ILE A 112 12.46 15.74 61.76
C ILE A 112 12.70 15.24 63.19
N ALA A 113 12.93 13.94 63.38
CA ALA A 113 13.25 13.37 64.70
C ALA A 113 14.55 13.95 65.28
N GLY A 114 15.58 14.14 64.44
CA GLY A 114 16.83 14.79 64.84
C GLY A 114 16.63 16.22 65.33
N VAL A 115 15.87 17.03 64.59
CA VAL A 115 15.53 18.41 64.99
C VAL A 115 14.71 18.41 66.28
N ALA A 116 13.70 17.54 66.40
CA ALA A 116 12.91 17.42 67.62
C ALA A 116 13.76 17.06 68.85
N SER A 117 14.73 16.15 68.70
CA SER A 117 15.66 15.80 69.78
C SER A 117 16.53 16.97 70.24
N LEU A 118 16.97 17.84 69.32
CA LEU A 118 17.73 19.04 69.67
C LEU A 118 16.88 20.04 70.44
N ILE A 119 15.62 20.22 70.05
CA ILE A 119 14.65 21.06 70.76
C ILE A 119 14.45 20.54 72.18
N ILE A 120 14.16 19.24 72.35
CA ILE A 120 13.99 18.63 73.68
C ILE A 120 15.24 18.85 74.54
N LYS A 121 16.43 18.60 74.00
CA LYS A 121 17.69 18.81 74.72
C LYS A 121 17.86 20.28 75.12
N ALA A 122 17.60 21.22 74.23
CA ALA A 122 17.76 22.66 74.51
C ALA A 122 16.81 23.16 75.61
N PHE A 123 15.55 22.70 75.62
CA PHE A 123 14.55 23.19 76.58
C PHE A 123 14.53 22.45 77.91
N PHE A 124 14.86 21.15 77.96
CA PHE A 124 14.78 20.36 79.20
C PHE A 124 16.11 20.19 79.94
N VAL A 125 17.26 20.21 79.24
CA VAL A 125 18.59 20.12 79.91
C VAL A 125 19.08 21.49 80.40
N ALA A 126 18.64 22.59 79.79
CA ALA A 126 18.97 23.93 80.26
C ALA A 126 18.09 24.40 81.44
N SER A 127 16.99 23.69 81.74
CA SER A 127 16.03 24.03 82.80
C SER A 127 16.19 23.22 84.09
N VAL A 128 17.21 22.35 84.17
CA VAL A 128 17.63 21.60 85.36
C VAL A 128 19.05 22.04 85.71
#